data_AF-A0A3N5U1D5-F1
#
_entry.id   AF-A0A3N5U1D5-F1
#
_cell.length_a   1.000
_cell.length_b   1.000
_cell.length_c   1.000
_cell.angle_alpha   90.00
_cell.angle_beta   90.00
_cell.angle_gamma   90.00
#
_symmetry.space_group_name_H-M   'P 1'
#
loop_
_entity.id
_entity.type
_entity.pdbx_description
1 polymer ?
#
loop_
_entity_poly.entity_id
_entity_poly.type
_entity_poly.pdbx_seq_one_letter_code
_entity_poly.pdbx_strand_id
1 'polypeptide(L)'
;MNIMPATDSNQKILNLANSHFIKKDYRQCIMYCMQLVNFGYKKHLAFLIMGNCHMSLGNCKEAIKWFLKISHLVQGGLSNLALAYLHDNSYDKSLSSYKKILRWVKIRYSREIMPPIPFNEMDIVPASLLSLKELSLISCNNIGFLYYQKHQYKKAVCYFRKAHDINTRNITIVNNLAISLMMTNEAVEAMRLLETAMDNKSHPNNNIDDIRRYCASIILPFEGDNVPDASRLEIKLAGQLLEDIGNILDPGQDEKRPDR
;
A
#
# COMPACT_ATOMS: atom_id res chain seq x y z
N MET A 1 -34.09 -16.90 33.76
CA MET A 1 -33.56 -16.70 32.40
C MET A 1 -32.56 -15.56 32.46
N ASN A 2 -31.26 -15.87 32.39
CA ASN A 2 -30.21 -14.86 32.42
C ASN A 2 -30.22 -14.08 31.10
N ILE A 3 -30.72 -12.85 31.15
CA ILE A 3 -30.65 -11.91 30.05
C ILE A 3 -29.16 -11.53 29.95
N MET A 4 -28.40 -12.18 29.05
CA MET A 4 -27.06 -11.70 28.73
C MET A 4 -27.20 -10.23 28.29
N PRO A 5 -26.43 -9.30 28.87
CA PRO A 5 -26.52 -7.90 28.48
C PRO A 5 -26.21 -7.80 26.98
N ALA A 6 -27.02 -7.03 26.24
CA ALA A 6 -26.95 -6.92 24.78
C ALA A 6 -25.52 -6.64 24.24
N THR A 7 -24.64 -6.06 25.07
CA THR A 7 -23.22 -5.83 24.81
C THR A 7 -22.41 -7.11 24.60
N ASP A 8 -22.63 -8.16 25.40
CA ASP A 8 -21.90 -9.43 25.27
C ASP A 8 -22.30 -10.19 24.01
N SER A 9 -23.59 -10.14 23.66
CA SER A 9 -24.11 -10.70 22.41
C SER A 9 -23.53 -9.97 21.19
N ASN A 10 -23.55 -8.64 21.21
CA ASN A 10 -23.01 -7.82 20.12
C ASN A 10 -21.48 -7.95 19.97
N GLN A 11 -20.74 -8.13 21.07
CA GLN A 11 -19.31 -8.40 21.01
C GLN A 11 -19.02 -9.78 20.40
N LYS A 12 -19.85 -10.79 20.66
CA LYS A 12 -19.75 -12.10 19.95
C LYS A 12 -20.00 -11.94 18.45
N ILE A 13 -21.01 -11.16 18.05
CA ILE A 13 -21.29 -10.88 16.63
C ILE A 13 -20.08 -10.20 15.96
N LEU A 14 -19.45 -9.23 16.64
CA LEU A 14 -18.23 -8.59 16.14
C LEU A 14 -17.06 -9.58 15.99
N ASN A 15 -16.89 -10.49 16.95
CA ASN A 15 -15.87 -11.52 16.85
C ASN A 15 -16.15 -12.50 15.70
N LEU A 16 -17.42 -12.85 15.45
CA LEU A 16 -17.83 -13.66 14.30
C LEU A 16 -17.52 -12.93 12.99
N ALA A 17 -17.89 -11.66 12.87
CA ALA A 17 -17.57 -10.86 11.69
C ALA A 17 -16.06 -10.87 11.39
N ASN A 18 -15.22 -10.64 12.40
CA ASN A 18 -13.75 -10.70 12.24
C ASN A 18 -13.27 -12.10 11.85
N SER A 19 -13.85 -13.17 12.41
CA SER A 19 -13.50 -14.55 12.06
C SER A 19 -13.82 -14.84 10.59
N HIS A 20 -15.01 -14.47 10.11
CA HIS A 20 -15.37 -14.61 8.69
C HIS A 20 -14.49 -13.74 7.78
N PHE A 21 -14.10 -12.54 8.22
CA PHE A 21 -13.14 -11.70 7.50
C PHE A 21 -11.79 -12.41 7.31
N ILE A 22 -11.25 -13.00 8.38
CA ILE A 22 -9.98 -13.76 8.34
C ILE A 22 -10.10 -14.98 7.43
N LYS A 23 -11.26 -15.67 7.45
CA LYS A 23 -11.57 -16.80 6.56
C LYS A 23 -11.82 -16.39 5.11
N LYS A 24 -11.76 -15.09 4.78
CA LYS A 24 -12.10 -14.51 3.47
C LYS A 24 -13.56 -14.73 3.05
N ASP A 25 -14.43 -15.09 3.98
CA ASP A 25 -15.86 -15.20 3.76
C ASP A 25 -16.51 -13.81 3.92
N TYR A 26 -16.25 -12.95 2.93
CA TYR A 26 -16.63 -11.55 2.98
C TYR A 26 -18.14 -11.35 2.97
N ARG A 27 -18.92 -12.27 2.38
CA ARG A 27 -20.38 -12.17 2.35
C ARG A 27 -20.98 -12.35 3.74
N GLN A 28 -20.58 -13.38 4.47
CA GLN A 28 -21.04 -13.59 5.84
C GLN A 28 -20.50 -12.51 6.78
N CYS A 29 -19.26 -12.06 6.58
CA CYS A 29 -18.70 -10.95 7.33
C CYS A 29 -19.58 -9.68 7.22
N ILE A 30 -19.95 -9.30 5.99
CA ILE A 30 -20.83 -8.15 5.73
C ILE A 30 -22.20 -8.33 6.42
N MET A 31 -22.78 -9.53 6.39
CA MET A 31 -24.05 -9.82 7.05
C MET A 31 -23.98 -9.57 8.56
N TYR A 32 -22.94 -10.07 9.25
CA TYR A 32 -22.75 -9.81 10.68
C TYR A 32 -22.50 -8.32 10.96
N CYS A 33 -21.74 -7.63 10.10
CA CYS A 33 -21.54 -6.20 10.24
C CYS A 33 -22.85 -5.40 10.09
N MET A 34 -23.75 -5.80 9.18
CA MET A 34 -25.08 -5.16 9.06
C MET A 34 -25.91 -5.33 10.34
N GLN A 35 -25.84 -6.50 10.99
CA GLN A 35 -26.49 -6.70 12.30
C GLN A 35 -25.94 -5.73 13.35
N LEU A 36 -24.62 -5.55 13.44
CA LEU A 36 -24.02 -4.59 14.38
C LEU A 36 -24.48 -3.15 14.14
N VAL A 37 -24.61 -2.76 12.86
CA VAL A 37 -25.12 -1.43 12.48
C VAL A 37 -26.56 -1.24 12.95
N ASN A 38 -27.41 -2.26 12.77
CA ASN A 38 -28.81 -2.24 13.22
C ASN A 38 -28.92 -2.13 14.75
N PHE A 39 -28.07 -2.85 15.48
CA PHE A 39 -28.03 -2.80 16.95
C PHE A 39 -27.37 -1.55 17.52
N GLY A 40 -26.82 -0.67 16.69
CA GLY A 40 -26.15 0.52 17.17
C GLY A 40 -24.74 0.30 17.74
N TYR A 41 -24.24 -0.93 17.71
CA TYR A 41 -23.01 -1.29 18.39
C TYR A 41 -21.78 -1.06 17.52
N LYS A 42 -20.83 -0.25 18.02
CA LYS A 42 -19.55 0.04 17.35
C LYS A 42 -19.69 0.29 15.84
N LYS A 43 -20.70 1.08 15.44
CA LYS A 43 -21.06 1.29 14.02
C LYS A 43 -19.86 1.67 13.14
N HIS A 44 -18.96 2.51 13.64
CA HIS A 44 -17.77 2.92 12.90
C HIS A 44 -16.85 1.74 12.55
N LEU A 45 -16.70 0.77 13.46
CA LEU A 45 -15.91 -0.44 13.23
C LEU A 45 -16.61 -1.37 12.25
N ALA A 46 -17.93 -1.51 12.35
CA ALA A 46 -18.71 -2.27 11.37
C ALA A 46 -18.60 -1.66 9.96
N PHE A 47 -18.66 -0.33 9.83
CA PHE A 47 -18.43 0.35 8.55
C PHE A 47 -17.01 0.13 8.02
N LEU A 48 -16.00 0.16 8.89
CA LEU A 48 -14.61 -0.12 8.51
C LEU A 48 -14.46 -1.55 7.96
N ILE A 49 -14.99 -2.54 8.67
CA ILE A 49 -14.91 -3.96 8.27
C ILE A 49 -15.66 -4.19 6.96
N MET A 50 -16.87 -3.63 6.79
CA MET A 50 -17.63 -3.74 5.54
C MET A 50 -16.89 -3.08 4.37
N GLY A 51 -16.32 -1.88 4.56
CA GLY A 51 -15.52 -1.23 3.53
C GLY A 51 -14.35 -2.11 3.10
N ASN A 52 -13.64 -2.71 4.05
CA ASN A 52 -12.54 -3.65 3.74
C ASN A 52 -13.04 -4.92 3.03
N CYS A 53 -14.19 -5.47 3.40
CA CYS A 53 -14.79 -6.61 2.70
C CYS A 53 -15.09 -6.26 1.24
N HIS A 54 -15.67 -5.08 1.00
CA HIS A 54 -15.95 -4.61 -0.36
C HIS A 54 -14.67 -4.37 -1.16
N MET A 55 -13.61 -3.85 -0.54
CA MET A 55 -12.28 -3.76 -1.18
C MET A 55 -11.77 -5.15 -1.61
N SER A 56 -11.83 -6.14 -0.73
CA SER A 56 -11.39 -7.51 -1.02
C SER A 56 -12.23 -8.20 -2.10
N LEU A 57 -13.48 -7.78 -2.28
CA LEU A 57 -14.38 -8.26 -3.34
C LEU A 57 -14.20 -7.48 -4.66
N GLY A 58 -13.27 -6.52 -4.76
CA GLY A 58 -13.08 -5.65 -5.92
C GLY A 58 -14.13 -4.53 -6.05
N ASN A 59 -15.07 -4.44 -5.12
CA ASN A 59 -16.18 -3.49 -5.13
C ASN A 59 -15.77 -2.13 -4.55
N CYS A 60 -14.81 -1.46 -5.20
CA CYS A 60 -14.19 -0.22 -4.70
C CYS A 60 -15.21 0.91 -4.45
N LYS A 61 -16.19 1.06 -5.33
CA LYS A 61 -17.25 2.08 -5.19
C LYS A 61 -18.08 1.89 -3.92
N GLU A 62 -18.38 0.64 -3.56
CA GLU A 62 -19.15 0.36 -2.34
C GLU A 62 -18.28 0.56 -1.09
N ALA A 63 -17.00 0.18 -1.15
CA ALA A 63 -16.04 0.46 -0.09
C ALA A 63 -15.92 1.97 0.20
N ILE A 64 -15.84 2.80 -0.84
CA ILE A 64 -15.81 4.27 -0.72
C ILE A 64 -17.03 4.79 0.06
N LYS A 65 -18.24 4.29 -0.23
CA LYS A 65 -19.46 4.70 0.49
C LYS A 65 -19.36 4.44 1.99
N TRP A 66 -18.82 3.28 2.38
CA TRP A 66 -18.65 2.94 3.80
C TRP A 66 -17.54 3.74 4.45
N PHE A 67 -16.40 3.94 3.78
CA PHE A 67 -15.29 4.72 4.34
C PHE A 67 -15.62 6.21 4.50
N LEU A 68 -16.41 6.79 3.59
CA LEU A 68 -16.90 8.17 3.72
C LEU A 68 -17.68 8.41 5.02
N LYS A 69 -18.40 7.39 5.52
CA LYS A 69 -19.15 7.49 6.79
C LYS A 69 -18.24 7.60 8.02
N ILE A 70 -16.97 7.21 7.92
CA ILE A 70 -16.03 7.15 9.05
C ILE A 70 -14.77 8.00 8.87
N SER A 71 -14.53 8.56 7.67
CA SER A 71 -13.29 9.27 7.35
C SER A 71 -13.06 10.54 8.17
N HIS A 72 -14.11 11.11 8.76
CA HIS A 72 -14.04 12.26 9.67
C HIS A 72 -13.88 11.86 11.14
N LEU A 73 -14.10 10.58 11.47
CA LEU A 73 -14.09 10.07 12.85
C LEU A 73 -12.76 9.43 13.22
N VAL A 74 -12.16 8.70 12.28
CA VAL A 74 -10.95 7.92 12.51
C VAL A 74 -9.97 8.07 11.35
N GLN A 75 -8.70 8.29 11.66
CA GLN A 75 -7.65 8.43 10.64
C GLN A 75 -7.51 7.17 9.79
N GLY A 76 -7.67 5.98 10.40
CA GLY A 76 -7.72 4.72 9.65
C GLY A 76 -8.85 4.67 8.61
N GLY A 77 -9.99 5.31 8.88
CA GLY A 77 -11.07 5.45 7.91
C GLY A 77 -10.70 6.37 6.74
N LEU A 78 -9.97 7.46 7.00
CA LEU A 78 -9.46 8.34 5.96
C LEU A 78 -8.36 7.68 5.11
N SER A 79 -7.47 6.90 5.73
CA SER A 79 -6.46 6.10 5.03
C SER A 79 -7.09 5.06 4.11
N ASN A 80 -8.09 4.32 4.60
CA ASN A 80 -8.78 3.32 3.80
C ASN A 80 -9.63 3.95 2.70
N LEU A 81 -10.22 5.12 2.93
CA LEU A 81 -10.86 5.91 1.87
C LEU A 81 -9.87 6.32 0.78
N ALA A 82 -8.69 6.80 1.17
CA ALA A 82 -7.64 7.19 0.22
C ALA A 82 -7.16 5.99 -0.61
N LEU A 83 -7.01 4.82 0.01
CA LEU A 83 -6.71 3.57 -0.67
C LEU A 83 -7.84 3.14 -1.61
N ALA A 84 -9.09 3.22 -1.18
CA ALA A 84 -10.23 2.90 -2.04
C ALA A 84 -10.31 3.82 -3.27
N TYR A 85 -10.02 5.11 -3.14
CA TYR A 85 -9.89 6.01 -4.28
C TYR A 85 -8.72 5.65 -5.21
N LEU A 86 -7.63 5.09 -4.69
CA LEU A 86 -6.52 4.62 -5.51
C LEU A 86 -6.96 3.45 -6.39
N HIS A 87 -7.63 2.44 -5.81
CA HIS A 87 -8.14 1.28 -6.55
C HIS A 87 -9.29 1.61 -7.52
N ASP A 88 -10.04 2.69 -7.25
CA ASP A 88 -11.06 3.24 -8.17
C ASP A 88 -10.46 4.13 -9.28
N ASN A 89 -9.12 4.24 -9.38
CA ASN A 89 -8.40 5.15 -10.29
C ASN A 89 -8.72 6.66 -10.10
N SER A 90 -9.38 7.01 -8.99
CA SER A 90 -9.66 8.38 -8.55
C SER A 90 -8.40 9.03 -7.94
N TYR A 91 -7.31 9.13 -8.72
CA TYR A 91 -5.97 9.49 -8.23
C TYR A 91 -5.90 10.86 -7.53
N ASP A 92 -6.63 11.86 -8.00
CA ASP A 92 -6.61 13.19 -7.37
C ASP A 92 -7.29 13.21 -5.99
N LYS A 93 -8.39 12.46 -5.83
CA LYS A 93 -9.07 12.30 -4.55
C LYS A 93 -8.22 11.50 -3.56
N SER A 94 -7.52 10.48 -4.05
CA SER A 94 -6.57 9.69 -3.26
C SER A 94 -5.41 10.57 -2.78
N LEU A 95 -4.77 11.30 -3.70
CA LEU A 95 -3.65 12.20 -3.41
C LEU A 95 -4.04 13.29 -2.40
N SER A 96 -5.22 13.90 -2.58
CA SER A 96 -5.76 14.90 -1.65
C SER A 96 -5.95 14.32 -0.24
N SER A 97 -6.51 13.11 -0.15
CA SER A 97 -6.75 12.43 1.13
C SER A 97 -5.44 12.09 1.87
N TYR A 98 -4.44 11.51 1.18
CA TYR A 98 -3.15 11.24 1.81
C TYR A 98 -2.39 12.52 2.21
N LYS A 99 -2.49 13.59 1.42
CA LYS A 99 -1.92 14.89 1.82
C LYS A 99 -2.58 15.48 3.08
N LYS A 100 -3.90 15.29 3.25
CA LYS A 100 -4.60 15.67 4.48
C LYS A 100 -4.10 14.88 5.68
N ILE A 101 -3.89 13.58 5.52
CA ILE A 101 -3.30 12.70 6.55
C ILE A 101 -1.91 13.21 6.95
N LEU A 102 -1.01 13.44 5.99
CA LEU A 102 0.34 13.92 6.28
C LEU A 102 0.35 15.30 6.96
N ARG A 103 -0.58 16.20 6.57
CA ARG A 103 -0.74 17.50 7.25
C ARG A 103 -1.17 17.31 8.71
N TRP A 104 -2.11 16.42 8.97
CA TRP A 104 -2.55 16.09 10.32
C TRP A 104 -1.41 15.48 11.15
N VAL A 105 -0.66 14.53 10.58
CA VAL A 105 0.50 13.93 11.25
C VAL A 105 1.53 14.99 11.60
N LYS A 106 1.87 15.89 10.67
CA LYS A 106 2.83 16.99 10.92
C LYS A 106 2.40 17.85 12.11
N ILE A 107 1.12 18.24 12.17
CA ILE A 107 0.58 19.05 13.26
C ILE A 107 0.58 18.28 14.59
N ARG A 108 0.24 16.98 14.56
CA ARG A 108 0.21 16.15 15.76
C ARG A 108 1.61 15.93 16.31
N TYR A 109 2.56 15.61 15.44
CA TYR A 109 3.97 15.41 15.77
C TYR A 109 4.56 16.65 16.46
N SER A 110 4.35 17.85 15.89
CA SER A 110 4.84 19.11 16.48
C SER A 110 4.22 19.44 17.84
N ARG A 111 3.03 18.90 18.15
CA ARG A 111 2.37 19.09 19.45
C ARG A 111 2.80 18.08 20.50
N GLU A 112 3.23 16.88 20.10
CA GLU A 112 3.65 15.83 21.03
C GLU A 112 5.11 16.00 21.48
N ILE A 113 5.98 16.57 20.64
CA ILE A 113 7.43 16.60 20.86
C ILE A 113 7.91 18.05 20.88
N MET A 114 7.53 18.82 21.91
CA MET A 114 7.68 20.29 21.97
C MET A 114 9.09 20.83 21.62
N PRO A 115 10.20 20.06 21.75
CA PRO A 115 11.43 20.23 20.94
C PRO A 115 11.67 19.04 19.97
N PRO A 116 12.29 19.22 18.79
CA PRO A 116 12.48 18.13 17.83
C PRO A 116 13.56 17.15 18.33
N ILE A 117 13.16 16.12 19.07
CA ILE A 117 14.03 14.99 19.39
C ILE A 117 13.97 14.00 18.21
N PRO A 118 15.09 13.72 17.53
CA PRO A 118 15.16 12.68 16.50
C PRO A 118 14.71 11.33 17.05
N PHE A 119 13.93 10.56 16.27
CA PHE A 119 13.39 9.26 16.72
C PHE A 119 14.46 8.25 17.14
N ASN A 120 15.65 8.32 16.54
CA ASN A 120 16.81 7.49 16.85
C ASN A 120 17.50 7.87 18.17
N GLU A 121 17.17 9.03 18.74
CA GLU A 121 17.67 9.52 20.03
C GLU A 121 16.64 9.33 21.16
N MET A 122 15.46 8.77 20.87
CA MET A 122 14.46 8.42 21.88
C MET A 122 14.70 7.02 22.43
N ASP A 123 15.02 6.91 23.72
CA ASP A 123 15.14 5.62 24.42
C ASP A 123 13.83 4.83 24.40
N ILE A 124 12.70 5.52 24.48
CA ILE A 124 11.36 4.94 24.42
C ILE A 124 10.50 5.81 23.50
N VAL A 125 9.96 5.21 22.44
CA VAL A 125 9.03 5.89 21.52
C VAL A 125 7.59 5.63 21.97
N PRO A 126 6.82 6.65 22.38
CA PRO A 126 5.40 6.53 22.69
C PRO A 126 4.60 5.85 21.58
N ALA A 127 3.59 5.05 21.95
CA ALA A 127 2.72 4.35 21.01
C ALA A 127 2.00 5.32 20.04
N SER A 128 1.66 6.53 20.50
CA SER A 128 1.11 7.59 19.64
C SER A 128 2.09 7.97 18.52
N LEU A 129 3.35 8.19 18.84
CA LEU A 129 4.39 8.54 17.87
C LEU A 129 4.69 7.39 16.91
N LEU A 130 4.66 6.13 17.38
CA LEU A 130 4.78 4.97 16.51
C LEU A 130 3.62 4.92 15.49
N SER A 131 2.38 5.18 15.93
CA SER A 131 1.23 5.23 15.03
C SER A 131 1.31 6.36 13.99
N LEU A 132 1.88 7.52 14.36
CA LEU A 132 2.14 8.62 13.42
C LEU A 132 3.21 8.25 12.40
N LYS A 133 4.24 7.52 12.84
CA LYS A 133 5.32 7.00 12.00
C LYS A 133 4.76 6.04 10.95
N GLU A 134 3.95 5.08 11.37
CA GLU A 134 3.28 4.12 10.49
C GLU A 134 2.32 4.81 9.50
N LEU A 135 1.53 5.78 9.97
CA LEU A 135 0.62 6.53 9.12
C LEU A 135 1.37 7.37 8.07
N SER A 136 2.53 7.93 8.44
CA SER A 136 3.41 8.65 7.52
C SER A 136 4.05 7.72 6.50
N LEU A 137 4.52 6.55 6.93
CA LEU A 137 5.07 5.51 6.07
C LEU A 137 4.08 5.12 4.97
N ILE A 138 2.87 4.70 5.37
CA ILE A 138 1.82 4.25 4.45
C ILE A 138 1.43 5.39 3.49
N SER A 139 1.25 6.60 4.02
CA SER A 139 0.85 7.76 3.20
C SER A 139 1.93 8.15 2.20
N CYS A 140 3.20 8.20 2.61
CA CYS A 140 4.31 8.51 1.72
C CYS A 140 4.47 7.45 0.63
N ASN A 141 4.40 6.16 0.97
CA ASN A 141 4.44 5.08 -0.02
C ASN A 141 3.32 5.21 -1.06
N ASN A 142 2.07 5.44 -0.60
CA ASN A 142 0.94 5.50 -1.51
C ASN A 142 0.92 6.78 -2.35
N ILE A 143 1.41 7.91 -1.82
CA ILE A 143 1.64 9.13 -2.63
C ILE A 143 2.74 8.90 -3.66
N GLY A 144 3.83 8.21 -3.28
CA GLY A 144 4.89 7.82 -4.22
C GLY A 144 4.32 7.01 -5.38
N PHE A 145 3.51 6.00 -5.06
CA PHE A 145 2.84 5.16 -6.06
C PHE A 145 1.88 5.97 -6.95
N LEU A 146 1.11 6.90 -6.39
CA LEU A 146 0.26 7.81 -7.17
C LEU A 146 1.05 8.66 -8.17
N TYR A 147 2.22 9.17 -7.78
CA TYR A 147 3.07 9.92 -8.70
C TYR A 147 3.73 9.01 -9.74
N TYR A 148 4.09 7.78 -9.36
CA TYR A 148 4.60 6.76 -10.28
C TYR A 148 3.58 6.44 -11.38
N GLN A 149 2.33 6.18 -11.01
CA GLN A 149 1.21 5.95 -11.94
C GLN A 149 0.95 7.14 -12.86
N LYS A 150 1.29 8.36 -12.42
CA LYS A 150 1.20 9.59 -13.23
C LYS A 150 2.47 9.86 -14.06
N HIS A 151 3.41 8.92 -14.14
CA HIS A 151 4.73 9.06 -14.77
C HIS A 151 5.58 10.23 -14.22
N GLN A 152 5.27 10.72 -13.02
CA GLN A 152 6.00 11.79 -12.35
C GLN A 152 7.10 11.19 -11.45
N TYR A 153 8.02 10.43 -12.06
CA TYR A 153 8.98 9.57 -11.36
C TYR A 153 9.85 10.31 -10.34
N LYS A 154 10.34 11.53 -10.65
CA LYS A 154 11.10 12.35 -9.69
C LYS A 154 10.32 12.66 -8.40
N LYS A 155 9.01 12.91 -8.51
CA LYS A 155 8.15 13.10 -7.34
C LYS A 155 7.91 11.78 -6.62
N ALA A 156 7.73 10.68 -7.36
CA ALA A 156 7.61 9.34 -6.77
C ALA A 156 8.83 9.01 -5.91
N VAL A 157 10.05 9.16 -6.46
CA VAL A 157 11.32 9.01 -5.74
C VAL A 157 11.33 9.84 -4.46
N CYS A 158 10.96 11.13 -4.52
CA CYS A 158 10.93 11.99 -3.32
C CYS A 158 10.05 11.43 -2.19
N TYR A 159 8.87 10.90 -2.53
CA TYR A 159 7.96 10.34 -1.51
C TYR A 159 8.36 8.93 -1.07
N PHE A 160 8.90 8.09 -1.95
CA PHE A 160 9.42 6.79 -1.58
C PHE A 160 10.65 6.89 -0.68
N ARG A 161 11.55 7.86 -0.92
CA ARG A 161 12.66 8.17 0.02
C ARG A 161 12.15 8.52 1.41
N LYS A 162 11.16 9.42 1.51
CA LYS A 162 10.54 9.75 2.80
C LYS A 162 9.94 8.52 3.52
N ALA A 163 9.38 7.57 2.77
CA ALA A 163 8.88 6.32 3.34
C ALA A 163 10.03 5.39 3.76
N HIS A 164 11.12 5.34 2.98
CA HIS A 164 12.31 4.55 3.26
C HIS A 164 13.06 5.08 4.49
N ASP A 165 13.18 6.39 4.67
CA ASP A 165 13.78 7.02 5.86
C ASP A 165 13.06 6.61 7.16
N ILE A 166 11.76 6.32 7.06
CA ILE A 166 10.94 5.88 8.19
C ILE A 166 11.17 4.40 8.49
N ASN A 167 11.19 3.55 7.46
CA ASN A 167 11.50 2.13 7.57
C ASN A 167 12.36 1.68 6.39
N THR A 168 13.67 1.66 6.65
CA THR A 168 14.69 1.35 5.65
C THR A 168 14.64 -0.11 5.19
N ARG A 169 13.96 -0.98 5.93
CA ARG A 169 13.89 -2.42 5.68
C ARG A 169 12.59 -2.88 5.01
N ASN A 170 11.68 -1.96 4.70
CA ASN A 170 10.43 -2.31 4.05
C ASN A 170 10.69 -2.61 2.56
N ILE A 171 10.69 -3.90 2.20
CA ILE A 171 10.96 -4.40 0.85
C ILE A 171 10.05 -3.75 -0.20
N THR A 172 8.76 -3.57 0.09
CA THR A 172 7.83 -2.92 -0.84
C THR A 172 8.27 -1.49 -1.16
N ILE A 173 8.69 -0.73 -0.15
CA ILE A 173 9.15 0.65 -0.34
C ILE A 173 10.48 0.68 -1.07
N VAL A 174 11.41 -0.22 -0.72
CA VAL A 174 12.71 -0.37 -1.41
C VAL A 174 12.49 -0.65 -2.90
N ASN A 175 11.62 -1.61 -3.22
CA ASN A 175 11.30 -1.97 -4.61
C ASN A 175 10.69 -0.78 -5.36
N ASN A 176 9.70 -0.13 -4.77
CA ASN A 176 9.06 1.03 -5.36
C ASN A 176 10.04 2.20 -5.61
N LEU A 177 10.95 2.43 -4.67
CA LEU A 177 12.00 3.43 -4.80
C LEU A 177 13.00 3.05 -5.91
N ALA A 178 13.50 1.82 -5.91
CA ALA A 178 14.45 1.33 -6.91
C ALA A 178 13.87 1.43 -8.32
N ILE A 179 12.65 0.94 -8.54
CA ILE A 179 11.96 1.06 -9.85
C ILE A 179 11.82 2.53 -10.24
N SER A 180 11.42 3.40 -9.31
CA SER A 180 11.27 4.83 -9.60
C SER A 180 12.60 5.51 -9.93
N LEU A 181 13.70 5.12 -9.28
CA LEU A 181 15.06 5.60 -9.56
C LEU A 181 15.55 5.15 -10.94
N MET A 182 15.21 3.93 -11.34
CA MET A 182 15.52 3.44 -12.69
C MET A 182 14.79 4.26 -13.76
N MET A 183 13.52 4.61 -13.52
CA MET A 183 12.75 5.48 -14.41
C MET A 183 13.27 6.94 -14.47
N THR A 184 14.11 7.36 -13.52
CA THR A 184 14.79 8.67 -13.53
C THR A 184 16.24 8.61 -14.03
N ASN A 185 16.69 7.47 -14.57
CA ASN A 185 18.07 7.22 -14.99
C ASN A 185 19.11 7.28 -13.84
N GLU A 186 18.67 7.00 -12.61
CA GLU A 186 19.49 6.94 -11.39
C GLU A 186 19.81 5.48 -11.02
N ALA A 187 20.15 4.66 -12.03
CA ALA A 187 20.28 3.21 -11.91
C ALA A 187 21.37 2.76 -10.91
N VAL A 188 22.48 3.52 -10.81
CA VAL A 188 23.57 3.24 -9.86
C VAL A 188 23.07 3.31 -8.41
N GLU A 189 22.21 4.28 -8.12
CA GLU A 189 21.66 4.41 -6.78
C GLU A 189 20.60 3.34 -6.50
N ALA A 190 19.78 2.99 -7.49
CA ALA A 190 18.83 1.89 -7.38
C ALA A 190 19.52 0.57 -7.01
N MET A 191 20.67 0.27 -7.62
CA MET A 191 21.47 -0.91 -7.28
C MET A 191 21.98 -0.89 -5.85
N ARG A 192 22.64 0.20 -5.42
CA ARG A 192 23.14 0.32 -4.04
C ARG A 192 22.03 0.15 -3.01
N LEU A 193 20.85 0.70 -3.30
CA LEU A 193 19.68 0.56 -2.45
C LEU A 193 19.23 -0.90 -2.33
N LEU A 194 19.27 -1.67 -3.42
CA LEU A 194 18.90 -3.08 -3.42
C LEU A 194 19.97 -3.95 -2.74
N GLU A 195 21.26 -3.67 -2.97
CA GLU A 195 22.38 -4.34 -2.31
C GLU A 195 22.31 -4.21 -0.79
N THR A 196 22.10 -2.98 -0.30
CA THR A 196 21.96 -2.71 1.15
C THR A 196 20.72 -3.39 1.76
N ALA A 197 19.65 -3.56 0.99
CA ALA A 197 18.47 -4.30 1.42
C ALA A 197 18.73 -5.82 1.52
N MET A 198 19.61 -6.37 0.67
CA MET A 198 19.94 -7.81 0.63
C MET A 198 20.90 -8.26 1.74
N ASP A 199 21.93 -7.45 2.04
CA ASP A 199 22.93 -7.79 3.06
C ASP A 199 22.31 -7.95 4.46
N ASN A 200 21.15 -7.34 4.68
CA ASN A 200 20.36 -7.49 5.90
C ASN A 200 19.49 -8.76 5.83
N LYS A 201 20.13 -9.93 5.91
CA LYS A 201 19.50 -11.28 5.92
C LYS A 201 18.30 -11.39 6.86
N SER A 202 17.09 -11.30 6.31
CA SER A 202 15.83 -11.84 6.88
C SER A 202 14.72 -11.69 5.85
N HIS A 203 14.47 -12.70 5.01
CA HIS A 203 13.15 -13.26 4.66
C HIS A 203 13.16 -14.01 3.30
N PRO A 204 12.52 -15.20 3.22
CA PRO A 204 12.64 -16.14 2.09
C PRO A 204 11.60 -15.95 0.96
N ASN A 205 10.98 -14.78 0.83
CA ASN A 205 9.89 -14.58 -0.13
C ASN A 205 10.06 -13.24 -0.84
N ASN A 206 10.90 -13.19 -1.86
CA ASN A 206 11.34 -11.94 -2.45
C ASN A 206 11.38 -11.97 -3.98
N ASN A 207 10.55 -11.13 -4.59
CA ASN A 207 10.71 -10.61 -5.96
C ASN A 207 12.03 -9.81 -6.15
N ILE A 208 12.97 -9.86 -5.18
CA ILE A 208 14.30 -9.25 -5.28
C ILE A 208 15.10 -9.93 -6.40
N ASP A 209 14.91 -11.25 -6.62
CA ASP A 209 15.55 -11.95 -7.73
C ASP A 209 15.03 -11.48 -9.10
N ASP A 210 13.75 -11.15 -9.22
CA ASP A 210 13.17 -10.60 -10.46
C ASP A 210 13.68 -9.18 -10.72
N ILE A 211 13.82 -8.37 -9.67
CA ILE A 211 14.42 -7.03 -9.75
C ILE A 211 15.92 -7.15 -10.08
N ARG A 212 16.64 -8.15 -9.55
CA ARG A 212 18.03 -8.44 -9.90
C ARG A 212 18.17 -8.78 -11.39
N ARG A 213 17.27 -9.61 -11.92
CA ARG A 213 17.21 -9.93 -13.36
C ARG A 213 16.94 -8.68 -14.19
N TYR A 214 16.03 -7.82 -13.73
CA TYR A 214 15.68 -6.56 -14.40
C TYR A 214 16.80 -5.51 -14.35
N CYS A 215 17.54 -5.40 -13.24
CA CYS A 215 18.71 -4.54 -13.15
C CYS A 215 19.88 -5.10 -13.98
N ALA A 216 20.13 -6.41 -13.92
CA ALA A 216 21.19 -7.05 -14.69
C ALA A 216 20.96 -6.93 -16.21
N SER A 217 19.71 -7.00 -16.69
CA SER A 217 19.41 -6.83 -18.12
C SER A 217 19.65 -5.41 -18.64
N ILE A 218 19.60 -4.39 -17.77
CA ILE A 218 19.91 -2.99 -18.11
C ILE A 218 21.42 -2.73 -18.11
N ILE A 219 22.19 -3.50 -17.33
CA ILE A 219 23.64 -3.29 -17.13
C ILE A 219 24.49 -4.18 -18.05
N LEU A 220 24.01 -5.37 -18.39
CA LEU A 220 24.77 -6.34 -19.19
C LEU A 220 25.05 -5.99 -20.67
N PRO A 221 24.57 -4.90 -21.31
CA PRO A 221 25.14 -4.49 -22.60
C PRO A 221 26.48 -3.73 -22.48
N PHE A 222 26.94 -3.39 -21.27
CA PHE A 222 28.14 -2.55 -21.10
C PHE A 222 29.47 -3.32 -21.00
N GLU A 223 29.46 -4.65 -21.16
CA GLU A 223 30.68 -5.45 -21.33
C GLU A 223 30.81 -5.94 -22.80
N GLY A 224 31.19 -5.04 -23.71
CA GLY A 224 31.66 -5.44 -25.05
C GLY A 224 31.38 -4.44 -26.17
N ASP A 225 32.40 -4.19 -26.99
CA ASP A 225 32.51 -3.18 -28.07
C ASP A 225 31.56 -3.34 -29.29
N ASN A 226 30.33 -3.84 -29.14
CA ASN A 226 29.38 -3.91 -30.26
C ASN A 226 28.00 -3.43 -29.85
N VAL A 227 27.66 -2.20 -30.24
CA VAL A 227 26.39 -1.51 -29.98
C VAL A 227 25.39 -1.80 -31.09
N PRO A 228 24.26 -2.49 -30.85
CA PRO A 228 23.08 -2.40 -31.70
C PRO A 228 22.11 -1.38 -31.10
N ASP A 229 21.57 -0.49 -31.95
CA ASP A 229 20.71 0.66 -31.61
C ASP A 229 19.76 0.41 -30.41
N ALA A 230 20.12 1.01 -29.26
CA ALA A 230 19.45 0.87 -27.96
C ALA A 230 17.95 1.17 -28.03
N SER A 231 17.56 2.09 -28.92
CA SER A 231 16.17 2.51 -29.10
C SER A 231 15.24 1.38 -29.58
N ARG A 232 15.74 0.40 -30.35
CA ARG A 232 14.89 -0.72 -30.85
C ARG A 232 14.74 -1.84 -29.84
N LEU A 233 15.73 -2.05 -28.98
CA LEU A 233 15.73 -3.11 -27.96
C LEU A 233 14.96 -2.67 -26.71
N GLU A 234 15.11 -1.40 -26.30
CA GLU A 234 14.36 -0.76 -25.20
C GLU A 234 12.86 -0.75 -25.46
N ILE A 235 12.42 -0.45 -26.70
CA ILE A 235 11.00 -0.45 -27.07
C ILE A 235 10.41 -1.87 -27.06
N LYS A 236 11.20 -2.88 -27.44
CA LYS A 236 10.74 -4.28 -27.49
C LYS A 236 10.61 -4.90 -26.10
N LEU A 237 11.58 -4.64 -25.22
CA LEU A 237 11.58 -5.14 -23.83
C LEU A 237 10.61 -4.36 -22.94
N ALA A 238 10.45 -3.05 -23.12
CA ALA A 238 9.41 -2.29 -22.41
C ALA A 238 8.00 -2.75 -22.82
N GLY A 239 7.79 -3.11 -24.10
CA GLY A 239 6.56 -3.71 -24.58
C GLY A 239 6.26 -5.06 -23.93
N GLN A 240 7.27 -5.94 -23.83
CA GLN A 240 7.14 -7.27 -23.24
C GLN A 240 6.92 -7.22 -21.71
N LEU A 241 7.60 -6.30 -21.02
CA LEU A 241 7.43 -6.10 -19.58
C LEU A 241 6.06 -5.47 -19.25
N LEU A 242 5.54 -4.60 -20.12
CA LEU A 242 4.19 -4.05 -19.98
C LEU A 242 3.11 -5.10 -20.27
N GLU A 243 3.34 -6.05 -21.19
CA GLU A 243 2.48 -7.23 -21.39
C GLU A 243 2.49 -8.14 -20.16
N ASP A 244 3.67 -8.44 -19.60
CA ASP A 244 3.80 -9.30 -18.41
C ASP A 244 3.20 -8.64 -17.15
N ILE A 245 3.36 -7.32 -16.99
CA ILE A 245 2.72 -6.56 -15.90
C ILE A 245 1.21 -6.40 -16.14
N GLY A 246 0.77 -6.25 -17.40
CA GLY A 246 -0.64 -6.24 -17.79
C GLY A 246 -1.35 -7.55 -17.45
N ASN A 247 -0.69 -8.69 -17.68
CA ASN A 247 -1.18 -10.03 -17.33
C ASN A 247 -1.23 -10.27 -15.81
N ILE A 248 -0.45 -9.53 -15.01
CA ILE A 248 -0.50 -9.57 -13.54
C ILE A 248 -1.65 -8.69 -12.99
N LEU A 249 -2.08 -7.66 -13.74
CA LEU A 249 -3.12 -6.72 -13.31
C LEU A 249 -4.55 -7.06 -13.80
N ASP A 250 -4.71 -7.90 -14.82
CA ASP A 250 -6.00 -8.50 -15.21
C ASP A 250 -5.85 -10.02 -15.45
N PRO A 251 -6.13 -10.88 -14.44
CA PRO A 251 -5.93 -12.33 -14.54
C PRO A 251 -7.06 -13.06 -15.30
N GLY A 252 -7.91 -12.35 -16.05
CA GLY A 252 -9.24 -12.80 -16.47
C GLY A 252 -9.44 -13.24 -17.93
N GLN A 253 -8.40 -13.47 -18.73
CA GLN A 253 -8.55 -13.89 -20.14
C GLN A 253 -7.53 -14.98 -20.50
N ASP A 254 -7.72 -16.21 -20.01
CA ASP A 254 -7.22 -17.41 -20.70
C ASP A 254 -7.91 -18.70 -20.17
N GLU A 255 -9.24 -18.67 -20.10
CA GLU A 255 -10.02 -19.89 -20.29
C GLU A 255 -10.36 -20.01 -21.77
N LYS A 256 -9.56 -20.82 -22.49
CA LYS A 256 -9.99 -21.69 -23.59
C LYS A 256 -8.78 -22.45 -24.15
N ARG A 257 -8.52 -23.65 -23.58
CA ARG A 257 -7.93 -24.73 -24.38
C ARG A 257 -9.05 -25.37 -25.20
N PRO A 258 -8.91 -25.55 -26.52
CA PRO A 258 -9.62 -26.61 -27.19
C PRO A 258 -8.85 -27.93 -27.02
N ASP A 259 -9.59 -28.97 -26.67
CA ASP A 259 -9.15 -30.36 -26.68
C ASP A 259 -8.57 -30.76 -28.05
N ARG A 260 -7.42 -31.43 -28.03
CA ARG A 260 -7.15 -32.73 -28.68
C ARG A 260 -5.74 -33.20 -28.41
#